data_AF-A0A2T2SZD6-F1
#
_entry.id   AF-A0A2T2SZD6-F1
#
_cell.length_a   1.000
_cell.length_b   1.000
_cell.length_c   1.000
_cell.angle_alpha   90.00
_cell.angle_beta   90.00
_cell.angle_gamma   90.00
#
_symmetry.space_group_name_H-M   'P 1'
#
loop_
_entity.id
_entity.type
_entity.pdbx_description
1 polymer ?
#
loop_
_entity_poly.entity_id
_entity_poly.type
_entity_poly.pdbx_seq_one_letter_code
_entity_poly.pdbx_strand_id
1 'polypeptide(L)' 'MIPVRLELKNFLSYGTEAPPLEFDHFEVACLSGGNGEGKSALLDAMTWAVWGEARKSSGRRKPDEELIRI' A
#
# COMPACT_ATOMS: atom_id res chain seq x y z
N MET A 1 4.23 12.35 -12.50
CA MET A 1 5.10 11.79 -11.44
C MET A 1 5.25 10.32 -11.72
N ILE A 2 6.46 9.76 -11.70
CA ILE A 2 6.72 8.32 -11.90
C ILE A 2 7.26 7.78 -10.56
N PRO A 3 6.63 6.78 -9.91
CA PRO A 3 7.15 6.19 -8.68
C PRO A 3 8.50 5.50 -8.94
N VAL A 4 9.44 5.62 -7.98
CA VAL A 4 10.76 4.98 -8.08
C VAL A 4 10.84 3.78 -7.13
N ARG A 5 10.43 3.97 -5.88
CA ARG A 5 10.51 2.96 -4.82
C ARG A 5 9.38 3.15 -3.80
N LEU A 6 8.83 2.05 -3.29
CA LEU A 6 7.87 2.04 -2.19
C LEU A 6 8.38 1.13 -1.07
N GLU A 7 8.51 1.68 0.13
CA GLU A 7 8.87 0.95 1.35
C GLU A 7 7.68 0.91 2.31
N LEU A 8 7.36 -0.29 2.80
CA LEU A 8 6.24 -0.51 3.71
C LEU A 8 6.76 -1.10 5.02
N LYS A 9 6.27 -0.55 6.13
CA LYS A 9 6.55 -1.09 7.47
C LYS A 9 5.27 -1.08 8.29
N ASN A 10 4.82 -2.27 8.67
CA ASN A 10 3.62 -2.49 9.46
C ASN A 10 2.37 -1.81 8.87
N PHE A 11 2.26 -1.81 7.54
CA PHE A 11 1.18 -1.15 6.80
C PHE A 11 0.11 -2.17 6.38
N LEU A 12 -1.09 -2.10 6.96
CA LEU A 12 -2.20 -3.03 6.71
C LEU A 12 -1.76 -4.50 6.82
N SER A 13 -1.82 -5.27 5.72
CA SER A 13 -1.42 -6.68 5.68
C SER A 13 0.09 -6.88 5.51
N TYR A 14 0.86 -5.81 5.28
CA TYR A 14 2.32 -5.86 5.20
C TYR A 14 2.92 -5.69 6.60
N GLY A 15 3.67 -6.70 7.05
CA GLY A 15 4.36 -6.68 8.34
C GLY A 15 5.57 -5.74 8.38
N THR A 16 6.50 -5.98 9.29
CA THR A 16 7.70 -5.12 9.47
C THR A 16 8.82 -5.40 8.47
N GLU A 17 8.85 -6.61 7.88
CA GLU A 17 9.93 -7.11 7.02
C GLU A 17 9.54 -7.17 5.54
N ALA A 18 8.57 -6.35 5.10
CA ALA A 18 8.18 -6.32 3.70
C ALA A 18 9.36 -5.77 2.85
N PRO A 19 9.78 -6.47 1.78
CA PRO A 19 10.83 -5.97 0.92
C PRO A 19 10.36 -4.70 0.19
N PRO A 20 11.28 -3.78 -0.14
CA PRO A 20 10.96 -2.62 -0.95
C PRO A 20 10.47 -3.05 -2.35
N LEU A 21 9.49 -2.32 -2.88
CA LEU A 21 9.07 -2.46 -4.27
C LEU A 21 9.80 -1.41 -5.11
N GLU A 22 10.76 -1.87 -5.90
CA GLU A 22 11.43 -1.06 -6.92
C GLU A 22 10.59 -1.05 -8.20
N PHE A 23 10.22 0.15 -8.67
CA PHE A 23 9.40 0.32 -9.88
C PHE A 23 10.23 0.39 -11.16
N ASP A 24 11.55 0.59 -11.07
CA ASP A 24 12.45 0.59 -12.23
C ASP A 24 12.62 -0.81 -12.85
N HIS A 25 12.27 -1.87 -12.11
CA HIS A 25 12.30 -3.26 -12.58
C HIS A 25 11.19 -3.60 -13.59
N PHE A 26 10.17 -2.74 -13.76
CA PHE A 26 9.05 -3.00 -14.68
C PHE A 26 8.40 -1.72 -15.20
N GLU A 27 7.98 -1.71 -16.47
CA GLU A 27 7.14 -0.62 -17.01
C GLU A 27 5.65 -0.85 -16.73
N VAL A 28 5.23 -2.11 -16.68
CA VAL A 28 3.85 -2.54 -16.41
C VAL A 28 3.88 -3.77 -15.53
N ALA A 29 3.04 -3.79 -14.49
CA ALA A 29 2.88 -4.94 -13.61
C ALA A 29 1.40 -5.27 -13.39
N CYS A 30 1.12 -6.54 -13.11
CA CYS A 30 -0.20 -7.03 -12.71
C CYS A 30 -0.15 -7.53 -11.27
N LEU A 31 -1.04 -7.00 -10.41
CA LEU A 31 -1.21 -7.49 -9.05
C LEU A 31 -2.21 -8.65 -9.03
N SER A 32 -1.73 -9.87 -8.79
CA SER A 32 -2.54 -11.09 -8.76
C SER A 32 -2.34 -11.86 -7.45
N GLY A 33 -3.30 -12.72 -7.08
CA GLY A 33 -3.29 -13.47 -5.82
C GLY A 33 -4.69 -13.59 -5.17
N GLY A 34 -4.81 -14.43 -4.15
CA GLY A 34 -6.06 -14.70 -3.42
C GLY A 34 -6.62 -13.51 -2.65
N ASN A 35 -7.87 -13.61 -2.18
CA ASN A 35 -8.44 -12.56 -1.34
C ASN A 35 -7.68 -12.46 -0.01
N GLY A 36 -7.38 -11.24 0.46
CA GLY A 36 -6.58 -11.02 1.68
C GLY A 36 -5.06 -10.94 1.49
N GLU A 37 -4.53 -11.26 0.31
CA GLU A 37 -3.08 -11.24 -0.01
C GLU A 37 -2.48 -9.84 -0.23
N GLY A 38 -3.05 -8.79 0.36
CA GLY A 38 -2.45 -7.45 0.35
C GLY A 38 -2.47 -6.64 -0.96
N LYS A 39 -3.00 -7.17 -2.08
CA LYS A 39 -3.10 -6.41 -3.35
C LYS A 39 -3.74 -5.03 -3.20
N SER A 40 -4.89 -4.97 -2.54
CA SER A 40 -5.59 -3.71 -2.25
C SER A 40 -4.76 -2.80 -1.35
N ALA A 41 -4.12 -3.39 -0.33
CA ALA A 41 -3.28 -2.66 0.62
C ALA A 41 -2.05 -2.02 -0.06
N LEU A 42 -1.48 -2.65 -1.08
CA LEU A 42 -0.38 -2.08 -1.86
C LEU A 42 -0.81 -0.80 -2.60
N LEU A 43 -1.99 -0.81 -3.21
CA LEU A 43 -2.56 0.37 -3.86
C LEU A 43 -2.86 1.47 -2.84
N ASP A 44 -3.41 1.11 -1.67
CA ASP A 44 -3.66 2.06 -0.58
C ASP A 44 -2.36 2.67 -0.05
N ALA A 45 -1.27 1.89 0.00
CA ALA A 45 0.03 2.40 0.41
C ALA A 45 0.61 3.39 -0.61
N MET A 46 0.47 3.11 -1.90
CA MET A 46 0.88 4.04 -2.96
C MET A 46 0.12 5.37 -2.85
N THR A 47 -1.20 5.34 -2.62
CA THR A 47 -1.98 6.57 -2.46
C THR A 47 -1.61 7.31 -1.19
N TRP A 48 -1.48 6.58 -0.08
CA TRP A 48 -1.14 7.18 1.22
C TRP A 48 0.25 7.81 1.22
N ALA A 49 1.25 7.18 0.59
CA ALA A 49 2.60 7.72 0.51
C ALA A 49 2.69 9.06 -0.24
N VAL A 50 1.80 9.30 -1.21
CA VAL A 50 1.79 10.53 -2.00
C VAL A 50 0.93 11.62 -1.36
N TRP A 51 -0.22 11.24 -0.78
CA TRP A 51 -1.24 12.21 -0.35
C TRP A 51 -1.52 12.23 1.15
N GLY A 52 -0.97 11.30 1.92
CA GLY A 52 -1.31 11.11 3.34
C GLY A 52 -2.70 10.50 3.57
N GLU A 53 -3.40 10.10 2.50
CA GLU A 53 -4.75 9.53 2.54
C GLU A 53 -4.82 8.29 1.64
N ALA A 54 -5.40 7.20 2.15
CA ALA A 54 -5.75 6.01 1.38
C ALA A 54 -7.23 6.04 0.96
N ARG A 55 -7.69 5.01 0.22
CA ARG A 55 -9.11 4.92 -0.13
C ARG A 55 -9.96 4.97 1.14
N LYS A 56 -11.00 5.83 1.13
CA LYS A 56 -12.03 5.82 2.18
C LYS A 56 -12.67 4.43 2.24
N SER A 57 -12.40 3.67 3.30
CA SER A 57 -13.26 2.53 3.63
C SER A 57 -14.65 3.12 3.83
N SER A 58 -15.59 2.75 2.95
CA SER A 58 -16.94 3.29 2.90
C SER A 58 -17.59 3.29 4.29
N GLY A 59 -17.64 4.46 4.95
CA GLY A 59 -18.41 4.66 6.18
C GLY A 59 -17.66 5.18 7.43
N ARG A 60 -16.32 5.29 7.45
CA ARG A 60 -15.60 5.75 8.66
C ARG A 60 -14.95 7.13 8.50
N ARG A 61 -15.00 7.94 9.57
CA ARG A 61 -14.55 9.35 9.61
C ARG A 61 -13.03 9.55 9.55
N LYS A 62 -12.22 8.49 9.76
CA LYS A 62 -10.76 8.50 9.59
C LYS A 62 -10.22 7.08 9.28
N PRO A 63 -10.26 6.65 8.01
CA PRO A 63 -9.75 5.33 7.62
C PRO A 63 -8.23 5.20 7.78
N ASP A 64 -7.50 6.32 7.81
CA ASP A 64 -6.04 6.30 7.75
C ASP A 64 -5.35 5.95 9.09
N GLU A 65 -6.04 6.07 10.22
CA GLU A 65 -5.48 5.75 11.55
C GLU A 65 -5.24 4.24 11.75
N GLU A 66 -5.91 3.37 10.97
CA GLU A 66 -5.76 1.90 11.05
C GLU A 66 -4.71 1.36 10.05
N LEU A 67 -4.11 2.22 9.21
CA LEU A 67 -3.17 1.79 8.17
C LEU A 67 -1.86 1.31 8.75
N ILE A 68 -1.36 1.97 9.79
CA ILE A 68 -0.14 1.58 10.50
C ILE A 68 -0.54 0.77 11.73
N ARG A 69 -0.11 -0.48 11.79
CA ARG A 69 -0.24 -1.29 13.01
C ARG A 69 0.92 -0.91 13.95
N ILE A 70 0.67 -0.85 15.25
CA ILE A 70 1.72 -0.67 16.28
C ILE A 70 2.04 -2.04 16.86
#